data_AF-A0A7Y5RSY2-F1
#
_entry.id   AF-A0A7Y5RSY2-F1
#
_cell.length_a   1.000
_cell.length_b   1.000
_cell.length_c   1.000
_cell.angle_alpha   90.00
_cell.angle_beta   90.00
_cell.angle_gamma   90.00
#
_symmetry.space_group_name_H-M   'P 1'
#
loop_
_entity.id
_entity.type
_entity.pdbx_description
1 polymer ?
#
loop_
_entity_poly.entity_id
_entity_poly.type
_entity_poly.pdbx_seq_one_letter_code
_entity_poly.pdbx_strand_id
1 'polypeptide(L)'
;MKNAMKIGIAVVILALAAGVFAWSRGGEDESAAVADGFATRWMCRACQHTYELKVNEYEAACEKVGSKPPLICPKCNQKEAWRAAFCDQHQETYFSADAPNAPGVCPKCFPKRAAQQPGAGGLSDKPEDDTSEYDADFDSGGRKQPRVPQL
;
A
#
# COMPACT_ATOMS: atom_id res chain seq x y z
N MET A 1 4.10 54.20 30.98
CA MET A 1 5.07 53.11 31.23
C MET A 1 4.42 51.74 31.44
N LYS A 2 3.37 51.60 32.27
CA LYS A 2 2.68 50.31 32.50
C LYS A 2 2.04 49.68 31.24
N ASN A 3 1.66 50.49 30.25
CA ASN A 3 1.05 50.00 29.00
C ASN A 3 2.09 49.49 27.99
N ALA A 4 3.32 50.02 28.03
CA ALA A 4 4.41 49.57 27.16
C ALA A 4 4.88 48.15 27.53
N MET A 5 4.87 47.82 28.83
CA MET A 5 5.23 46.49 29.32
C MET A 5 4.21 45.41 28.89
N LYS A 6 2.92 45.75 28.84
CA LYS A 6 1.86 44.84 28.38
C LYS A 6 1.96 44.51 26.89
N ILE A 7 2.30 45.52 26.08
CA ILE A 7 2.50 45.34 24.64
C ILE A 7 3.71 44.45 24.37
N GLY A 8 4.82 44.67 25.09
CA GLY A 8 6.02 43.83 24.95
C GLY A 8 5.75 42.34 25.23
N ILE A 9 5.00 42.04 26.28
CA ILE A 9 4.65 40.66 26.64
C ILE A 9 3.75 40.02 25.57
N ALA A 10 2.77 40.76 25.04
CA ALA A 10 1.88 40.23 24.00
C ALA A 10 2.64 39.85 22.71
N VAL A 11 3.63 40.65 22.31
CA VAL A 11 4.45 40.38 21.12
C VAL A 11 5.33 39.13 21.31
N VAL A 12 5.90 38.94 22.51
CA VAL A 12 6.70 37.75 22.82
C VAL A 12 5.85 36.47 22.80
N ILE A 13 4.64 36.52 23.35
CA ILE A 13 3.72 35.35 23.33
C ILE A 13 3.30 35.01 21.89
N LEU A 14 2.99 36.00 21.06
CA LEU A 14 2.66 35.78 19.65
C LEU A 14 3.82 35.19 18.86
N ALA A 15 5.06 35.67 19.09
CA ALA A 15 6.24 35.14 18.45
C ALA A 15 6.52 33.68 18.86
N LEU A 16 6.34 33.36 20.15
CA LEU A 16 6.48 31.99 20.66
C LEU A 16 5.40 31.06 20.09
N ALA A 17 4.15 31.52 20.01
CA ALA A 17 3.06 30.75 19.42
C ALA A 17 3.30 30.47 17.93
N ALA A 18 3.74 31.49 17.18
CA ALA A 18 4.10 31.33 15.77
C ALA A 18 5.29 30.38 15.59
N GLY A 19 6.30 30.45 16.47
CA GLY A 19 7.44 29.54 16.47
C GLY A 19 7.05 28.09 16.74
N VAL A 20 6.25 27.83 17.78
CA VAL A 20 5.75 26.48 18.10
C VAL A 20 4.86 25.94 16.98
N PHE A 21 4.02 26.79 16.38
CA PHE A 21 3.17 26.41 15.26
C PHE A 21 3.98 26.09 14.00
N ALA A 22 5.00 26.90 13.68
CA ALA A 22 5.93 26.63 12.59
C ALA A 22 6.73 25.35 12.82
N TRP A 23 7.14 25.06 14.07
CA TRP A 23 7.85 23.83 14.40
C TRP A 23 6.95 22.59 14.42
N SER A 24 5.66 22.79 14.75
CA SER A 24 4.65 21.73 14.67
C SER A 24 4.20 21.45 13.23
N ARG A 25 4.35 22.41 12.31
CA ARG A 25 4.14 22.20 10.85
C ARG A 25 5.41 21.82 10.08
N GLY A 26 6.60 22.09 10.61
CA GLY A 26 7.89 21.86 9.94
C GLY A 26 8.33 20.40 9.80
N GLY A 27 7.41 19.43 9.96
CA GLY A 27 7.63 18.01 9.66
C GLY A 27 6.90 17.55 8.40
N GLU A 28 6.32 18.47 7.63
CA GLU A 28 5.77 18.19 6.30
C GLU A 28 6.84 18.64 5.29
N ASP A 29 7.76 17.73 4.97
CA ASP A 29 8.55 17.86 3.74
C ASP A 29 7.61 18.24 2.60
N GLU A 30 8.04 19.24 1.84
CA GLU A 30 7.50 19.72 0.58
C GLU A 30 7.40 18.56 -0.42
N SER A 31 6.46 17.65 -0.20
CA SER A 31 5.96 16.75 -1.20
C SER A 31 5.09 17.63 -2.10
N ALA A 32 5.74 18.17 -3.12
CA ALA A 32 5.13 18.39 -4.41
C ALA A 32 4.02 17.35 -4.63
N ALA A 33 2.92 17.76 -5.23
CA ALA A 33 1.80 16.92 -5.63
C ALA A 33 2.22 15.83 -6.63
N VAL A 34 3.07 14.90 -6.18
CA VAL A 34 3.31 13.59 -6.76
C VAL A 34 2.11 12.80 -6.28
N ALA A 35 1.16 12.60 -7.19
CA ALA A 35 -0.05 11.80 -7.03
C ALA A 35 0.06 10.84 -5.84
N ASP A 36 -0.79 11.01 -4.82
CA ASP A 36 -0.88 10.17 -3.61
C ASP A 36 -0.46 8.74 -3.92
N GLY A 37 0.83 8.45 -3.70
CA GLY A 37 1.39 7.16 -4.09
C GLY A 37 0.68 6.13 -3.25
N PHE A 38 -0.03 5.20 -3.88
CA PHE A 38 -0.88 4.21 -3.23
C PHE A 38 -0.17 3.58 -2.02
N ALA A 39 -0.48 4.11 -0.82
CA ALA A 39 0.09 3.61 0.42
C ALA A 39 -0.61 2.28 0.73
N THR A 40 0.19 1.24 0.87
CA THR A 40 -0.31 -0.08 1.25
C THR A 40 -0.11 -0.27 2.74
N ARG A 41 -1.14 -0.73 3.44
CA ARG A 41 -1.06 -0.99 4.88
C ARG A 41 -0.50 -2.39 5.13
N TRP A 42 0.39 -2.49 6.11
CA TRP A 42 1.08 -3.71 6.51
C TRP A 42 0.90 -3.95 8.00
N MET A 43 0.83 -5.22 8.39
CA MET A 43 0.71 -5.63 9.78
C MET A 43 1.64 -6.81 10.06
N CYS A 44 2.39 -6.72 11.16
CA CYS A 44 3.25 -7.80 11.62
C CYS A 44 2.47 -8.84 12.42
N ARG A 45 2.63 -10.13 12.11
CA ARG A 45 2.03 -11.21 12.90
C ARG A 45 2.62 -11.34 14.30
N ALA A 46 3.95 -11.26 14.43
CA ALA A 46 4.63 -11.40 15.72
C ALA A 46 4.26 -10.33 16.74
N CYS A 47 4.21 -9.05 16.34
CA CYS A 47 4.04 -7.92 17.27
C CYS A 47 2.77 -7.09 17.06
N GLN A 48 1.93 -7.46 16.08
CA GLN A 48 0.70 -6.75 15.70
C GLN A 48 0.89 -5.25 15.36
N HIS A 49 2.13 -4.83 15.09
CA HIS A 49 2.39 -3.47 14.68
C HIS A 49 1.88 -3.25 13.25
N THR A 50 1.05 -2.22 13.09
CA THR A 50 0.52 -1.77 11.81
C THR A 50 1.30 -0.54 11.34
N TYR A 51 1.68 -0.52 10.08
CA TYR A 51 2.39 0.59 9.44
C TYR A 51 2.01 0.68 7.96
N GLU A 52 2.32 1.79 7.32
CA GLU A 52 2.02 2.03 5.90
C GLU A 52 3.33 2.10 5.13
N LEU A 53 3.34 1.54 3.92
CA LEU A 53 4.46 1.60 2.99
C LEU A 53 3.99 2.18 1.66
N LYS A 54 4.72 3.17 1.17
CA LYS A 54 4.59 3.65 -0.21
C LYS A 54 5.14 2.60 -1.17
N VAL A 55 4.76 2.68 -2.46
CA VAL A 55 5.21 1.75 -3.50
C VAL A 55 6.75 1.63 -3.54
N ASN A 56 7.46 2.76 -3.50
CA ASN A 56 8.93 2.80 -3.52
C ASN A 56 9.54 2.11 -2.28
N GLU A 57 8.91 2.26 -1.11
CA GLU A 57 9.40 1.65 0.13
C GLU A 57 9.11 0.14 0.15
N TYR A 58 7.99 -0.27 -0.45
CA TYR A 58 7.64 -1.67 -0.64
C TYR A 58 8.64 -2.39 -1.56
N GLU A 59 9.00 -1.78 -2.69
CA GLU A 59 9.99 -2.34 -3.61
C GLU A 59 11.34 -2.51 -2.93
N ALA A 60 11.83 -1.46 -2.25
CA ALA A 60 13.07 -1.52 -1.47
C ALA A 60 13.03 -2.57 -0.34
N ALA A 61 11.86 -2.77 0.28
CA ALA A 61 11.68 -3.82 1.29
C ALA A 61 11.69 -5.23 0.68
N CYS A 62 11.16 -5.40 -0.53
CA CYS A 62 11.21 -6.68 -1.25
C CYS A 62 12.62 -7.03 -1.70
N GLU A 63 13.38 -6.05 -2.21
CA GLU A 63 14.79 -6.24 -2.61
C GLU A 63 15.65 -6.74 -1.45
N LYS A 64 15.45 -6.19 -0.24
CA LYS A 64 16.16 -6.63 0.98
C LYS A 64 15.89 -8.09 1.34
N VAL A 65 14.69 -8.58 1.03
CA VAL A 65 14.23 -9.92 1.40
C VAL A 65 14.46 -10.93 0.26
N GLY A 66 14.71 -10.46 -0.96
CA GLY A 66 14.95 -11.26 -2.15
C GLY A 66 13.70 -11.97 -2.71
N SER A 67 12.51 -11.66 -2.19
CA SER A 67 11.27 -12.33 -2.58
C SER A 67 10.03 -11.46 -2.33
N LYS A 68 8.89 -11.92 -2.85
CA LYS A 68 7.54 -11.50 -2.42
C LYS A 68 7.35 -11.70 -0.90
N PRO A 69 6.30 -11.12 -0.28
CA PRO A 69 6.04 -11.17 1.17
C PRO A 69 6.18 -12.58 1.77
N PRO A 70 6.57 -12.71 3.05
CA PRO A 70 6.52 -11.70 4.11
C PRO A 70 7.70 -10.73 4.16
N LEU A 71 7.44 -9.49 4.59
CA LEU A 71 8.45 -8.46 4.84
C LEU A 71 8.99 -8.51 6.27
N ILE A 72 10.12 -7.84 6.50
CA ILE A 72 10.70 -7.65 7.84
C ILE A 72 9.95 -6.51 8.54
N CYS A 73 9.42 -6.78 9.74
CA CYS A 73 8.77 -5.76 10.54
C CYS A 73 9.77 -4.75 11.11
N PRO A 74 9.56 -3.43 10.96
CA PRO A 74 10.48 -2.40 11.46
C PRO A 74 10.53 -2.33 12.99
N LYS A 75 9.53 -2.86 13.70
CA LYS A 75 9.44 -2.80 15.18
C LYS A 75 10.13 -3.97 15.87
N CYS A 76 9.94 -5.20 15.37
CA CYS A 76 10.45 -6.42 16.01
C CYS A 76 11.48 -7.18 15.17
N ASN A 77 11.80 -6.71 13.95
CA ASN A 77 12.73 -7.33 13.01
C ASN A 77 12.39 -8.78 12.60
N GLN A 78 11.17 -9.25 12.84
CA GLN A 78 10.70 -10.56 12.39
C GLN A 78 10.19 -10.49 10.95
N LYS A 79 10.49 -11.53 10.13
CA LYS A 79 10.02 -11.67 8.74
C LYS A 79 8.59 -12.21 8.69
N GLU A 80 7.66 -11.48 9.31
CA GLU A 80 6.25 -11.84 9.41
C GLU A 80 5.30 -10.64 9.18
N ALA A 81 5.75 -9.64 8.42
CA ALA A 81 4.89 -8.54 8.01
C ALA A 81 4.15 -8.89 6.72
N TRP A 82 2.83 -8.84 6.79
CA TRP A 82 1.92 -9.15 5.69
C TRP A 82 1.05 -7.95 5.37
N ARG A 83 0.49 -7.92 4.17
CA ARG A 83 -0.44 -6.87 3.77
C ARG A 83 -1.68 -6.93 4.67
N ALA A 84 -2.15 -5.76 5.07
CA ALA A 84 -3.33 -5.58 5.90
C ALA A 84 -4.40 -4.85 5.11
N ALA A 85 -5.64 -5.25 5.33
CA ALA A 85 -6.82 -4.55 4.86
C ALA A 85 -7.47 -3.78 6.02
N PHE A 86 -8.25 -2.77 5.69
CA PHE A 86 -9.01 -1.98 6.66
C PHE A 86 -10.50 -2.17 6.42
N CYS A 87 -11.25 -2.31 7.51
CA CYS A 87 -12.70 -2.39 7.43
C CYS A 87 -13.31 -1.02 7.77
N ASP A 88 -13.99 -0.38 6.82
CA ASP A 88 -14.61 0.93 7.04
C ASP A 88 -15.77 0.89 8.05
N GLN A 89 -16.45 -0.25 8.17
CA GLN A 89 -17.59 -0.41 9.08
C GLN A 89 -17.16 -0.51 10.55
N HIS A 90 -16.05 -1.19 10.82
CA HIS A 90 -15.57 -1.46 12.18
C HIS A 90 -14.29 -0.72 12.55
N GLN A 91 -13.74 0.03 11.59
CA GLN A 91 -12.49 0.79 11.69
C GLN A 91 -11.32 -0.03 12.24
N GLU A 92 -11.22 -1.28 11.82
CA GLU A 92 -10.24 -2.25 12.31
C GLU A 92 -9.40 -2.80 11.17
N THR A 93 -8.11 -2.99 11.43
CA THR A 93 -7.17 -3.60 10.48
C THR A 93 -7.14 -5.11 10.66
N TYR A 94 -7.11 -5.83 9.55
CA TYR A 94 -7.06 -7.28 9.53
C TYR A 94 -6.11 -7.76 8.44
N PHE A 95 -5.62 -8.99 8.55
CA PHE A 95 -4.72 -9.57 7.54
C PHE A 95 -5.45 -9.78 6.21
N SER A 96 -4.84 -9.38 5.09
CA SER A 96 -5.38 -9.67 3.75
C SER A 96 -5.33 -11.17 3.44
N ALA A 97 -5.98 -11.58 2.36
CA ALA A 97 -5.98 -12.98 1.89
C ALA A 97 -4.57 -13.50 1.52
N ASP A 98 -3.61 -12.59 1.32
CA ASP A 98 -2.21 -12.93 1.00
C ASP A 98 -1.46 -13.49 2.21
N ALA A 99 -1.96 -13.24 3.42
CA ALA A 99 -1.33 -13.72 4.64
C ALA A 99 -1.75 -15.17 4.93
N PRO A 100 -0.80 -16.06 5.27
CA PRO A 100 -1.09 -17.47 5.48
C PRO A 100 -2.03 -17.65 6.67
N ASN A 101 -3.10 -18.44 6.53
CA ASN A 101 -4.14 -18.63 7.55
C ASN A 101 -4.95 -17.36 7.90
N ALA A 102 -4.89 -16.31 7.08
CA ALA A 102 -5.78 -15.17 7.23
C ALA A 102 -7.10 -15.41 6.47
N PRO A 103 -8.23 -14.98 7.03
CA PRO A 103 -9.53 -15.16 6.36
C PRO A 103 -9.73 -14.20 5.19
N GLY A 104 -8.88 -13.18 5.03
CA GLY A 104 -8.99 -12.16 3.98
C GLY A 104 -10.23 -11.27 4.06
N VAL A 105 -11.04 -11.42 5.10
CA VAL A 105 -12.27 -10.65 5.35
C VAL A 105 -12.28 -10.12 6.77
N CYS A 106 -12.98 -9.01 6.99
CA CYS A 106 -13.14 -8.45 8.33
C CYS A 106 -13.79 -9.48 9.27
N PRO A 107 -13.18 -9.80 10.43
CA PRO A 107 -13.69 -10.81 11.35
C PRO A 107 -15.02 -10.44 12.00
N LYS A 108 -15.31 -9.15 12.12
CA LYS A 108 -16.59 -8.64 12.65
C LYS A 108 -17.71 -8.66 11.62
N CYS A 109 -17.41 -8.36 10.35
CA CYS A 109 -18.41 -8.44 9.28
C CYS A 109 -18.78 -9.88 8.93
N PHE A 110 -17.80 -10.78 8.89
CA PHE A 110 -17.97 -12.16 8.44
C PHE A 110 -17.37 -13.18 9.42
N PRO A 111 -17.92 -13.30 10.65
CA PRO A 111 -17.35 -14.15 11.70
C PRO A 111 -17.27 -15.63 11.30
N LYS A 112 -18.24 -16.12 10.50
CA LYS A 112 -18.24 -17.50 9.99
C LYS A 112 -17.07 -17.79 9.05
N ARG A 113 -16.70 -16.83 8.19
CA ARG A 113 -15.54 -16.96 7.29
C ARG A 113 -14.22 -16.76 8.03
N ALA A 114 -14.21 -15.93 9.07
CA ALA A 114 -13.05 -15.77 9.94
C ALA A 114 -12.67 -17.06 10.66
N ALA A 115 -13.67 -17.86 11.07
CA ALA A 115 -13.47 -19.16 11.70
C ALA A 115 -13.06 -20.26 10.69
N GLN A 116 -13.47 -20.15 9.43
CA GLN A 116 -13.05 -21.04 8.35
C GLN A 116 -11.69 -20.58 7.82
N GLN A 117 -10.64 -20.73 8.63
CA GLN A 117 -9.28 -20.53 8.14
C GLN A 117 -9.02 -21.55 7.01
N PRO A 118 -8.67 -21.12 5.80
CA PRO A 118 -8.17 -22.03 4.78
C PRO A 118 -6.74 -22.42 5.19
N GLY A 119 -6.62 -23.41 6.07
CA GLY A 119 -5.39 -24.17 6.16
C GLY A 119 -5.19 -24.85 4.81
N ALA A 120 -4.32 -24.28 3.97
CA ALA A 120 -3.77 -24.95 2.80
C ALA A 120 -4.82 -25.65 1.90
N GLY A 121 -5.91 -24.96 1.55
CA GLY A 121 -6.63 -25.31 0.32
C GLY A 121 -5.65 -25.03 -0.81
N GLY A 122 -4.94 -26.06 -1.24
CA GLY A 122 -3.89 -25.96 -2.25
C GLY A 122 -4.38 -25.10 -3.41
N LEU A 123 -3.42 -24.47 -4.08
CA LEU A 123 -3.45 -24.61 -5.53
C LEU A 123 -3.56 -26.13 -5.78
N SER A 124 -4.78 -26.66 -5.81
CA SER A 124 -5.07 -27.73 -6.73
C SER A 124 -4.88 -27.04 -8.06
N ASP A 125 -3.67 -27.23 -8.58
CA ASP A 125 -3.37 -27.30 -10.00
C ASP A 125 -4.67 -27.60 -10.73
N LYS A 126 -5.32 -26.55 -11.23
CA LYS A 126 -6.31 -26.78 -12.26
C LYS A 126 -5.45 -27.24 -13.44
N PRO A 127 -5.65 -28.48 -13.89
CA PRO A 127 -4.73 -29.16 -14.77
C PRO A 127 -4.42 -28.31 -15.99
N GLU A 128 -3.18 -28.45 -16.43
CA GLU A 128 -2.68 -28.17 -17.75
C GLU A 128 -3.61 -28.84 -18.76
N ASP A 129 -4.73 -28.20 -19.08
CA ASP A 129 -5.67 -28.67 -20.10
C ASP A 129 -5.75 -27.60 -21.19
N ASP A 130 -4.96 -27.90 -22.22
CA ASP A 130 -5.33 -27.70 -23.61
C ASP A 130 -5.73 -26.28 -24.05
N THR A 131 -4.71 -25.45 -24.23
CA THR A 131 -4.68 -24.55 -25.40
C THR A 131 -3.59 -25.03 -26.35
N SER A 132 -3.65 -26.30 -26.76
CA SER A 132 -3.32 -26.60 -28.15
C SER A 132 -4.56 -26.25 -28.99
N GLU A 133 -4.37 -25.77 -30.22
CA GLU A 133 -5.46 -25.54 -31.17
C GLU A 133 -6.29 -24.25 -31.00
N TYR A 134 -5.60 -23.10 -30.88
CA TYR A 134 -6.08 -21.88 -31.55
C TYR A 134 -5.11 -21.55 -32.69
N ASP A 135 -5.09 -22.42 -33.71
CA ASP A 135 -4.73 -22.05 -35.08
C ASP A 135 -5.84 -21.14 -35.63
N ALA A 136 -5.82 -19.87 -35.21
CA ALA A 136 -6.53 -18.83 -35.92
C ALA A 136 -5.61 -18.35 -37.04
N ASP A 137 -5.82 -18.92 -38.23
CA ASP A 137 -5.53 -18.32 -39.53
C ASP A 137 -5.73 -16.80 -39.50
N PHE A 138 -4.69 -16.04 -39.15
CA PHE A 138 -4.63 -14.62 -39.42
C PHE A 138 -4.19 -14.47 -40.88
N ASP A 139 -5.20 -14.66 -41.74
CA ASP A 139 -5.17 -14.36 -43.16
C ASP A 139 -4.45 -13.02 -43.37
N SER A 140 -3.24 -13.13 -43.93
CA SER A 140 -2.39 -12.01 -44.30
C SER A 140 -2.94 -11.38 -45.58
N GLY A 141 -4.13 -10.79 -45.46
CA GLY A 141 -4.78 -10.01 -46.50
C GLY A 141 -3.85 -8.93 -47.01
N GLY A 142 -3.25 -9.20 -48.18
CA GLY A 142 -2.28 -8.33 -48.83
C GLY A 142 -2.84 -6.93 -49.05
N ARG A 143 -2.29 -5.95 -48.31
CA ARG A 143 -2.43 -4.54 -48.65
C ARG A 143 -1.68 -4.29 -49.96
N LYS A 144 -2.42 -4.25 -51.07
CA LYS A 144 -1.96 -3.69 -52.34
C LYS A 144 -1.54 -2.23 -52.08
N GLN A 145 -0.27 -1.93 -52.28
CA GLN A 145 0.20 -0.55 -52.31
C GLN A 145 -0.41 0.17 -53.53
N PRO A 146 -0.93 1.40 -53.38
CA PRO A 146 -1.32 2.21 -54.53
C PRO A 146 -0.06 2.68 -55.29
N ARG A 147 -0.01 2.40 -56.61
CA ARG A 147 0.97 3.00 -57.51
C ARG A 147 0.70 4.51 -57.60
N VAL A 148 1.66 5.29 -57.18
CA VAL A 148 1.72 6.73 -57.47
C VAL A 148 2.15 6.90 -58.94
N PRO A 149 1.39 7.61 -59.79
CA PRO A 149 1.85 7.94 -61.14
C PRO A 149 2.93 9.02 -61.07
N GLN A 150 4.05 8.79 -61.75
CA GLN A 150 5.06 9.81 -62.00
C GLN A 150 4.53 10.79 -63.07
N LEU A 151 4.61 12.09 -62.76
CA LEU A 151 4.46 13.21 -63.69
C LEU A 151 5.68 14.11 -63.53
#